data_AF-A0A836RWA4-F1
#
_entry.id   AF-A0A836RWA4-F1
#
_cell.length_a   1.000
_cell.length_b   1.000
_cell.length_c   1.000
_cell.angle_alpha   90.00
_cell.angle_beta   90.00
_cell.angle_gamma   90.00
#
_symmetry.space_group_name_H-M   'P 1'
#
loop_
_entity.id
_entity.type
_entity.pdbx_description
1 polymer ?
#
loop_
_entity_poly.entity_id
_entity_poly.type
_entity_poly.pdbx_seq_one_letter_code
_entity_poly.pdbx_strand_id
1 'polypeptide(L)'
;MKKTGIAIVGAGVAGSVLARLLSARTSEAGQNITIYDISRSYVKPCGEVVPARLVDSIVPSLGIPRPRVLNSIRRFVLSVGSETVREYKPRSVIWYSIDKSGWVNSLRNGLNVVYKGVNPAKLANRYGVVVDARGPFSSRGRKIVVWRAYAENPGLERDMVYIIMS
;
A
#
# COMPACT_ATOMS: atom_id res chain seq x y z
N MET A 1 32.62 15.78 3.58
CA MET A 1 31.45 15.85 4.49
C MET A 1 30.82 14.48 4.59
N LYS A 2 30.46 14.02 5.80
CA LYS A 2 29.74 12.76 6.00
C LYS A 2 28.34 12.94 5.41
N LYS A 3 27.91 12.09 4.47
CA LYS A 3 26.55 12.15 3.90
C LYS A 3 25.57 11.82 5.02
N THR A 4 24.66 12.74 5.33
CA THR A 4 23.62 12.58 6.35
C THR A 4 22.24 12.56 5.69
N GLY A 5 21.25 11.97 6.37
CA GLY A 5 19.86 11.92 5.89
C GLY A 5 19.51 10.72 5.00
N ILE A 6 18.20 10.53 4.83
CA ILE A 6 17.59 9.39 4.14
C ILE A 6 16.69 9.93 3.03
N ALA A 7 16.92 9.48 1.80
CA ALA A 7 16.01 9.71 0.68
C ALA A 7 15.17 8.46 0.42
N ILE A 8 13.85 8.60 0.30
CA ILE A 8 12.93 7.54 -0.08
C ILE A 8 12.32 7.93 -1.42
N VAL A 9 12.48 7.10 -2.46
CA VAL A 9 11.92 7.36 -3.78
C VAL A 9 10.69 6.48 -3.97
N GLY A 10 9.51 7.09 -4.04
CA GLY A 10 8.20 6.44 -4.06
C GLY A 10 7.46 6.61 -2.73
N ALA A 11 6.32 7.30 -2.76
CA ALA A 11 5.41 7.55 -1.64
C ALA A 11 4.15 6.67 -1.72
N GLY A 12 4.30 5.43 -2.22
CA GLY A 12 3.27 4.40 -2.09
C GLY A 12 3.18 3.85 -0.65
N VAL A 13 2.58 2.67 -0.49
CA VAL A 13 2.44 2.01 0.83
C VAL A 13 3.80 1.82 1.50
N ALA A 14 4.75 1.15 0.83
CA ALA A 14 6.05 0.83 1.41
C ALA A 14 6.85 2.08 1.82
N GLY A 15 6.96 3.06 0.92
CA GLY A 15 7.73 4.28 1.19
C GLY A 15 7.10 5.17 2.26
N SER A 16 5.77 5.32 2.26
CA SER A 16 5.07 6.14 3.25
C SER A 16 5.07 5.50 4.64
N VAL A 17 4.93 4.17 4.73
CA VAL A 17 5.06 3.44 6.00
C VAL A 17 6.49 3.56 6.54
N LEU A 18 7.50 3.30 5.72
CA LEU A 18 8.90 3.43 6.13
C LEU A 18 9.20 4.84 6.64
N ALA A 19 8.80 5.86 5.88
CA ALA A 19 9.02 7.24 6.27
C ALA A 19 8.34 7.57 7.60
N ARG A 20 7.10 7.12 7.82
CA ARG A 20 6.38 7.33 9.07
C ARG A 20 7.09 6.68 10.26
N LEU A 21 7.54 5.44 10.11
CA LEU A 21 8.26 4.71 11.14
C LEU A 21 9.61 5.35 11.47
N LEU A 22 10.33 5.84 10.45
CA LEU A 22 11.58 6.55 10.64
C LEU A 22 11.34 7.90 11.32
N SER A 23 10.37 8.69 10.85
CA SER A 23 10.01 9.99 11.43
C SER A 23 9.64 9.90 12.91
N ALA A 24 8.93 8.84 13.32
CA ALA A 24 8.58 8.60 14.72
C ALA A 24 9.78 8.24 15.61
N ARG A 25 10.90 7.77 15.03
CA ARG A 25 12.13 7.42 15.75
C ARG A 25 13.20 8.51 15.68
N THR A 26 13.14 9.40 14.70
CA THR A 26 14.18 10.42 14.44
C THR A 26 14.08 11.69 15.27
N SER A 27 13.06 11.82 16.15
CA SER A 27 13.01 12.90 17.15
C SER A 27 14.25 12.94 18.05
N GLU A 28 15.05 11.87 18.09
CA GLU A 28 16.27 11.77 18.91
C GLU A 28 17.58 11.90 18.09
N ALA A 29 17.55 11.85 16.74
CA ALA A 29 18.76 11.64 15.92
C ALA A 29 19.02 12.70 14.82
N GLY A 30 18.13 13.68 14.63
CA GLY A 30 18.34 14.78 13.68
C GLY A 30 18.46 14.37 12.21
N GLN A 31 17.97 13.19 11.82
CA GLN A 31 18.05 12.72 10.45
C GLN A 31 16.96 13.35 9.58
N ASN A 32 17.38 14.10 8.56
CA ASN A 32 16.47 14.66 7.56
C ASN A 32 16.00 13.56 6.61
N ILE A 33 14.70 13.26 6.65
CA ILE A 33 14.05 12.30 5.74
C ILE A 33 13.38 13.09 4.63
N THR A 34 13.70 12.79 3.38
CA THR A 34 13.05 13.38 2.20
C THR A 34 12.44 12.27 1.35
N ILE A 35 11.15 12.40 1.05
CA ILE A 35 10.43 11.48 0.18
C ILE A 35 10.30 12.13 -1.19
N TYR A 36 10.57 11.41 -2.26
CA TYR A 36 10.37 11.86 -3.63
C TYR A 36 9.28 11.02 -4.28
N ASP A 37 8.24 11.67 -4.81
CA ASP A 37 7.19 10.99 -5.56
C ASP A 37 6.78 11.77 -6.80
N ILE A 38 6.27 11.10 -7.82
CA ILE A 38 5.81 11.76 -9.05
C ILE A 38 4.43 12.42 -8.89
N SER A 39 3.63 11.99 -7.91
CA SER A 39 2.24 12.39 -7.74
C SER A 39 1.97 13.07 -6.40
N ARG A 40 1.15 14.12 -6.44
CA ARG A 40 0.70 14.86 -5.25
C ARG A 40 -0.20 14.03 -4.34
N SER A 41 -1.11 13.29 -4.94
CA SER A 41 -2.02 12.38 -4.24
C SER A 41 -1.76 10.94 -4.67
N TYR A 42 -1.95 10.01 -3.74
CA TYR A 42 -2.02 8.60 -4.09
C TYR A 42 -3.43 8.31 -4.56
N VAL A 43 -3.60 7.89 -5.82
CA VAL A 43 -4.91 7.52 -6.39
C VAL A 43 -4.80 6.10 -6.92
N LYS A 44 -5.63 5.21 -6.37
CA LYS A 44 -5.84 3.85 -6.89
C LYS A 44 -7.35 3.59 -6.92
N PRO A 45 -7.91 3.18 -8.08
CA PRO A 45 -9.36 3.02 -8.24
C PRO A 45 -9.91 1.74 -7.60
N CYS A 46 -9.05 0.85 -7.10
CA CYS A 46 -9.44 -0.35 -6.40
C CYS A 46 -9.26 -0.16 -4.88
N GLY A 47 -10.25 -0.60 -4.09
CA GLY A 47 -10.01 -0.91 -2.68
C GLY A 47 -8.91 -1.98 -2.56
N GLU A 48 -8.31 -2.10 -1.39
CA GLU A 48 -7.37 -3.20 -1.10
C GLU A 48 -8.06 -4.18 -0.18
N VAL A 49 -7.96 -5.47 -0.46
CA VAL A 49 -8.34 -6.51 0.50
C VAL A 49 -7.09 -6.91 1.27
N VAL A 50 -7.13 -6.79 2.60
CA VAL A 50 -6.00 -7.06 3.48
C VAL A 50 -6.41 -8.01 4.61
N PRO A 51 -5.47 -8.79 5.17
CA PRO A 51 -5.76 -9.58 6.37
C PRO A 51 -6.20 -8.69 7.53
N ALA A 52 -7.21 -9.13 8.29
CA ALA A 52 -7.71 -8.47 9.47
C ALA A 52 -6.58 -8.22 10.48
N ARG A 53 -5.65 -9.17 10.63
CA ARG A 53 -4.45 -9.02 11.45
C ARG A 53 -3.65 -7.75 11.14
N LEU A 54 -3.56 -7.34 9.87
CA LEU A 54 -2.85 -6.12 9.48
C LEU A 54 -3.51 -4.89 10.13
N VAL A 55 -4.83 -4.79 10.03
CA VAL A 55 -5.60 -3.64 10.52
C VAL A 55 -5.75 -3.69 12.03
N ASP A 56 -5.95 -4.88 12.60
CA ASP A 56 -6.35 -5.06 14.00
C ASP A 56 -5.19 -5.15 14.97
N SER A 57 -4.01 -5.58 14.51
CA SER A 57 -2.84 -5.74 15.38
C SER A 57 -1.60 -5.01 14.88
N ILE A 58 -1.21 -5.22 13.62
CA ILE A 58 0.07 -4.72 13.11
C ILE A 58 0.07 -3.20 13.03
N VAL A 59 -0.89 -2.60 12.33
CA VAL A 59 -0.97 -1.13 12.17
C VAL A 59 -1.06 -0.41 13.53
N PRO A 60 -1.93 -0.82 14.47
CA PRO A 60 -1.94 -0.25 15.82
C PRO A 60 -0.60 -0.37 16.55
N SER A 61 0.05 -1.55 16.50
CA SER A 61 1.35 -1.77 17.16
C SER A 61 2.48 -0.90 16.61
N LEU A 62 2.34 -0.43 15.37
CA LEU A 62 3.30 0.44 14.70
C LEU A 62 3.04 1.94 14.98
N GLY A 63 1.93 2.28 15.64
CA GLY A 63 1.56 3.67 15.94
C GLY A 63 1.30 4.53 14.69
N ILE A 64 0.99 3.91 13.55
CA ILE A 64 0.71 4.61 12.30
C ILE A 64 -0.81 4.77 12.09
N PRO A 65 -1.26 5.75 11.29
CA PRO A 65 -2.68 5.92 10.97
C PRO A 65 -3.34 4.62 10.52
N ARG A 66 -4.51 4.31 11.08
CA ARG A 66 -5.27 3.11 10.72
C ARG A 66 -6.02 3.33 9.41
N PRO A 67 -6.05 2.34 8.48
CA PRO A 67 -6.89 2.46 7.30
C PRO A 67 -8.37 2.43 7.68
N ARG A 68 -9.20 3.18 6.95
CA ARG A 68 -10.65 3.05 7.06
C ARG A 68 -11.08 1.71 6.46
N VAL A 69 -11.75 0.89 7.24
CA VAL A 69 -12.41 -0.34 6.76
C VAL A 69 -13.65 0.04 5.97
N LEU A 70 -13.73 -0.44 4.73
CA LEU A 70 -14.88 -0.30 3.85
C LEU A 70 -15.83 -1.49 3.97
N ASN A 71 -15.28 -2.70 4.14
CA ASN A 71 -16.08 -3.88 4.39
C ASN A 71 -15.32 -4.98 5.15
N SER A 72 -16.07 -5.87 5.81
CA SER A 72 -15.58 -7.10 6.46
C SER A 72 -15.93 -8.31 5.60
N ILE A 73 -14.93 -9.11 5.24
CA ILE A 73 -15.13 -10.32 4.43
C ILE A 73 -15.38 -11.50 5.37
N ARG A 74 -16.56 -12.11 5.25
CA ARG A 74 -17.03 -13.20 6.13
C ARG A 74 -17.27 -14.51 5.41
N ARG A 75 -17.26 -14.49 4.07
CA ARG A 75 -17.53 -15.66 3.24
C ARG A 75 -16.67 -15.61 1.98
N PHE A 76 -16.11 -16.75 1.62
CA PHE A 76 -15.31 -16.95 0.42
C PHE A 76 -15.99 -18.01 -0.41
N VAL A 77 -16.27 -17.67 -1.67
CA VAL A 77 -16.94 -18.56 -2.61
C VAL A 77 -15.96 -18.84 -3.75
N LEU A 78 -15.64 -20.12 -3.94
CA LEU A 78 -14.85 -20.60 -5.05
C LEU A 78 -15.80 -21.24 -6.06
N SER A 79 -15.78 -20.72 -7.28
CA SER A 79 -16.62 -21.21 -8.37
C SER A 79 -15.76 -21.60 -9.58
N VAL A 80 -16.14 -22.69 -10.24
CA VAL A 80 -15.54 -23.16 -11.50
C VAL A 80 -16.66 -23.20 -12.54
N GLY A 81 -16.55 -22.38 -13.58
CA GLY A 81 -17.68 -22.09 -14.45
C GLY A 81 -18.87 -21.52 -13.66
N SER A 82 -20.04 -22.14 -13.78
CA SER A 82 -21.26 -21.77 -13.05
C SER A 82 -21.45 -22.51 -11.72
N GLU A 83 -20.55 -23.45 -11.37
CA GLU A 83 -20.69 -24.28 -10.18
C GLU A 83 -19.91 -23.70 -9.01
N THR A 84 -20.54 -23.60 -7.84
CA THR A 84 -19.82 -23.30 -6.59
C THR A 84 -19.21 -24.59 -6.06
N VAL A 85 -17.89 -24.72 -6.22
CA VAL A 85 -17.16 -25.93 -5.80
C VAL A 85 -16.78 -25.90 -4.33
N ARG A 86 -16.65 -24.70 -3.73
CA ARG A 86 -16.33 -24.58 -2.32
C ARG A 86 -16.81 -23.27 -1.74
N GLU A 87 -17.26 -23.36 -0.50
CA GLU A 87 -17.55 -22.22 0.33
C GLU A 87 -16.76 -22.30 1.64
N TYR A 88 -16.17 -21.18 2.03
CA TYR A 88 -15.48 -21.05 3.32
C TYR A 88 -16.04 -19.88 4.11
N LYS A 89 -16.58 -20.19 5.28
CA LYS A 89 -17.14 -19.24 6.26
C LYS A 89 -16.33 -19.30 7.55
N PRO A 90 -15.28 -18.48 7.70
CA PRO A 90 -14.53 -18.42 8.96
C PRO A 90 -15.42 -17.95 10.11
N ARG A 91 -15.13 -18.43 11.33
CA ARG A 91 -15.87 -18.03 12.55
C ARG A 91 -15.68 -16.54 12.90
N SER A 92 -14.60 -15.93 12.41
CA SER A 92 -14.28 -14.52 12.61
C SER A 92 -13.93 -13.85 11.28
N VAL A 93 -13.97 -12.52 11.23
CA VAL A 93 -13.52 -11.77 10.06
C VAL A 93 -12.04 -11.98 9.87
N ILE A 94 -11.64 -12.57 8.74
CA ILE A 94 -10.23 -12.80 8.46
C ILE A 94 -9.64 -11.73 7.54
N TRP A 95 -10.44 -11.10 6.67
CA TRP A 95 -10.00 -10.06 5.72
C TRP A 95 -10.93 -8.84 5.77
N TYR A 96 -10.37 -7.65 5.50
CA TYR A 96 -11.11 -6.41 5.29
C TYR A 96 -10.86 -5.86 3.90
N SER A 97 -11.87 -5.22 3.31
CA SER A 97 -11.65 -4.23 2.25
C SER A 97 -11.38 -2.87 2.91
N ILE A 98 -10.36 -2.16 2.46
CA ILE A 98 -9.95 -0.86 3.02
C ILE A 98 -9.89 0.25 1.98
N ASP A 99 -10.05 1.50 2.43
CA ASP A 99 -9.74 2.69 1.66
C ASP A 99 -8.23 2.90 1.60
N LYS A 100 -7.59 2.22 0.65
CA LYS A 100 -6.14 2.32 0.41
C LYS A 100 -5.71 3.74 0.06
N SER A 101 -6.52 4.45 -0.74
CA SER A 101 -6.21 5.80 -1.18
C SER A 101 -6.15 6.76 0.01
N GLY A 102 -7.22 6.78 0.81
CA GLY A 102 -7.29 7.55 2.05
C GLY A 102 -6.16 7.19 3.02
N TRP A 103 -5.87 5.90 3.18
CA TRP A 103 -4.81 5.44 4.08
C TRP A 103 -3.40 5.87 3.66
N VAL A 104 -3.03 5.72 2.39
CA VAL A 104 -1.70 6.15 1.94
C VAL A 104 -1.56 7.66 2.02
N ASN A 105 -2.61 8.42 1.68
CA ASN A 105 -2.58 9.87 1.81
C ASN A 105 -2.48 10.31 3.29
N SER A 106 -3.15 9.62 4.23
CA SER A 106 -2.99 9.90 5.66
C SER A 106 -1.60 9.58 6.18
N LEU A 107 -0.96 8.52 5.68
CA LEU A 107 0.45 8.20 5.97
C LEU A 107 1.42 9.27 5.46
N ARG A 108 1.10 9.95 4.36
CA ARG A 108 1.93 11.04 3.78
C ARG A 108 1.76 12.38 4.50
N ASN A 109 0.65 12.58 5.22
CA ASN A 109 0.38 13.84 5.89
C ASN A 109 1.44 14.16 6.97
N GLY A 110 2.01 15.36 6.93
CA GLY A 110 3.07 15.81 7.84
C GLY A 110 4.48 15.30 7.51
N LEU A 111 4.66 14.55 6.41
CA LEU A 111 5.97 14.13 5.94
C LEU A 111 6.54 15.11 4.89
N ASN A 112 7.86 15.21 4.81
CA ASN A 112 8.55 16.00 3.79
C ASN A 112 8.55 15.27 2.44
N VAL A 113 7.51 15.52 1.63
CA VAL A 113 7.35 14.94 0.30
C VAL A 113 7.65 15.98 -0.78
N VAL A 114 8.65 15.70 -1.60
CA VAL A 114 8.98 16.45 -2.82
C VAL A 114 8.32 15.78 -4.01
N TYR A 115 7.41 16.50 -4.66
CA TYR A 115 6.65 16.00 -5.81
C TYR A 115 7.45 16.14 -7.11
N LYS A 116 8.46 15.29 -7.29
CA LYS A 116 9.31 15.24 -8.47
C LYS A 116 9.80 13.82 -8.72
N GLY A 117 9.70 13.37 -9.97
CA GLY A 117 10.35 12.15 -10.44
C GLY A 117 11.88 12.28 -10.38
N VAL A 118 12.52 11.33 -9.69
CA VAL A 118 13.98 11.31 -9.54
C VAL A 118 14.53 9.91 -9.82
N ASN A 119 15.77 9.87 -10.31
CA ASN A 119 16.54 8.63 -10.38
C ASN A 119 17.25 8.42 -9.03
N PRO A 120 16.98 7.33 -8.28
CA PRO A 120 17.64 7.05 -7.01
C PRO A 120 19.17 7.12 -7.07
N ALA A 121 19.78 6.69 -8.18
CA ALA A 121 21.24 6.73 -8.35
C ALA A 121 21.81 8.16 -8.27
N LYS A 122 21.06 9.17 -8.70
CA LYS A 122 21.49 10.58 -8.62
C LYS A 122 21.42 11.14 -7.18
N LEU A 123 20.68 10.49 -6.29
CA LEU A 123 20.54 10.90 -4.89
C LEU A 123 21.63 10.30 -3.99
N ALA A 124 22.30 9.23 -4.43
CA ALA A 124 23.37 8.57 -3.67
C ALA A 124 24.56 9.49 -3.37
N ASN A 125 24.73 10.57 -4.15
CA ASN A 125 25.77 11.57 -3.92
C ASN A 125 25.40 12.60 -2.83
N ARG A 126 24.11 12.71 -2.49
CA ARG A 126 23.57 13.74 -1.59
C ARG A 126 23.14 13.18 -0.23
N TYR A 127 22.64 11.94 -0.21
CA TYR A 127 22.09 11.30 0.99
C TYR A 127 22.99 10.16 1.47
N GLY A 128 22.95 9.89 2.77
CA GLY A 128 23.65 8.75 3.36
C GLY A 128 22.98 7.41 3.01
N VAL A 129 21.65 7.42 2.92
CA VAL A 129 20.84 6.25 2.52
C VAL A 129 19.84 6.67 1.45
N VAL A 130 19.69 5.84 0.42
CA VAL A 130 18.65 5.99 -0.61
C VAL A 130 17.85 4.69 -0.69
N VAL A 131 16.54 4.80 -0.51
CA VAL A 131 15.59 3.68 -0.58
C VAL A 131 14.78 3.82 -1.87
N ASP A 132 14.83 2.81 -2.74
CA ASP A 132 13.97 2.75 -3.92
C ASP A 132 12.67 1.98 -3.59
N ALA A 133 11.59 2.72 -3.40
CA ALA A 133 10.25 2.24 -3.06
C ALA A 133 9.21 2.57 -4.16
N ARG A 134 9.65 2.81 -5.40
CA ARG A 134 8.81 3.22 -6.54
C ARG A 134 7.88 2.10 -7.06
N GLY A 135 8.02 0.88 -6.55
CA GLY A 135 7.17 -0.26 -6.87
C GLY A 135 7.52 -0.96 -8.19
N PRO A 136 6.68 -1.91 -8.66
CA PRO A 136 7.01 -2.78 -9.80
C PRO A 136 7.13 -2.03 -11.13
N PHE A 137 6.50 -0.86 -11.30
CA PHE A 137 6.57 -0.14 -12.57
C PHE A 137 7.94 0.50 -12.83
N SER A 138 8.75 0.69 -11.79
CA SER A 138 10.12 1.21 -11.89
C SER A 138 11.20 0.12 -11.96
N SER A 139 10.85 -1.15 -11.80
CA SER A 139 11.82 -2.24 -11.91
C SER A 139 12.31 -2.39 -13.35
N ARG A 140 13.56 -2.82 -13.49
CA ARG A 140 14.13 -3.26 -14.77
C ARG A 140 13.73 -4.72 -15.02
N GLY A 141 13.58 -5.10 -16.29
CA GLY A 141 13.24 -6.47 -16.70
C GLY A 141 11.87 -6.60 -17.36
N ARG A 142 11.47 -7.85 -17.64
CA ARG A 142 10.18 -8.19 -18.24
C ARG A 142 9.04 -7.71 -17.33
N LYS A 143 8.15 -6.89 -17.86
CA LYS A 143 6.95 -6.43 -17.16
C LYS A 143 5.77 -7.26 -17.66
N ILE A 144 4.97 -7.77 -16.73
CA ILE A 144 3.69 -8.38 -17.06
C ILE A 144 2.74 -7.24 -17.44
N VAL A 145 2.18 -7.31 -18.65
CA VAL A 145 1.16 -6.36 -19.09
C VAL A 145 -0.13 -6.71 -18.36
N VAL A 146 -0.59 -5.82 -17.48
CA VAL A 146 -1.85 -6.00 -16.75
C VAL A 146 -2.94 -5.22 -17.47
N TRP A 147 -3.93 -5.91 -18.02
CA TRP A 147 -5.15 -5.29 -18.52
C TRP A 147 -6.09 -5.01 -17.35
N ARG A 148 -6.65 -3.79 -17.30
CA ARG A 148 -7.72 -3.46 -16.36
C ARG A 148 -9.05 -3.68 -17.09
N ALA A 149 -9.79 -4.70 -16.68
CA ALA A 149 -11.18 -4.85 -17.05
C ALA A 149 -12.05 -4.08 -16.05
N TYR A 150 -13.02 -3.33 -16.55
CA TYR A 150 -14.13 -2.82 -15.76
C TYR A 150 -15.32 -3.72 -16.08
N ALA A 151 -15.92 -4.31 -15.06
CA ALA A 151 -17.15 -5.08 -15.18
C ALA A 151 -18.23 -4.42 -14.32
N GLU A 152 -19.46 -4.38 -14.83
CA GLU A 152 -20.62 -4.08 -14.00
C GLU A 152 -20.78 -5.20 -12.97
N ASN A 153 -21.03 -4.82 -11.71
CA ASN A 153 -21.23 -5.78 -10.64
C ASN A 153 -22.53 -6.57 -10.91
N PRO A 154 -22.49 -7.89 -11.17
CA PRO A 154 -23.68 -8.68 -11.53
C PRO A 154 -24.61 -8.96 -10.32
N GLY A 155 -24.62 -8.08 -9.30
CA GLY A 155 -25.36 -8.28 -8.06
C GLY A 155 -24.60 -9.09 -7.00
N LEU A 156 -23.26 -9.11 -7.03
CA LEU A 156 -22.46 -9.80 -6.02
C LEU A 156 -22.66 -9.17 -4.63
N GLU A 157 -22.97 -10.02 -3.66
CA GLU A 157 -23.10 -9.62 -2.25
C GLU A 157 -21.80 -8.98 -1.74
N ARG A 158 -21.93 -7.86 -1.02
CA ARG A 158 -20.81 -6.97 -0.73
C ARG A 158 -19.75 -7.62 0.19
N ASP A 159 -20.14 -8.54 1.05
CA ASP A 159 -19.33 -9.19 2.10
C ASP A 159 -18.64 -10.50 1.65
N MET A 160 -18.68 -10.79 0.34
CA MET A 160 -18.11 -12.00 -0.26
C MET A 160 -16.93 -11.70 -1.17
N VAL A 161 -16.00 -12.66 -1.24
CA VAL A 161 -14.97 -12.71 -2.28
C VAL A 161 -15.27 -13.90 -3.19
N TYR A 162 -15.37 -13.62 -4.49
CA TYR A 162 -15.54 -14.62 -5.53
C TYR A 162 -14.22 -14.87 -6.23
N ILE A 163 -13.79 -16.13 -6.25
CA ILE A 163 -12.69 -16.58 -7.12
C ILE A 163 -13.34 -17.39 -8.22
N ILE A 164 -13.37 -16.84 -9.43
CA ILE A 164 -13.97 -17.46 -10.60
C ILE A 164 -12.83 -17.94 -11.49
N MET A 165 -12.80 -19.24 -11.75
CA MET A 165 -11.87 -19.83 -12.72
C MET A 165 -12.69 -20.28 -13.93
N SER A 166 -12.33 -19.75 -15.09
CA SER A 166 -12.87 -20.12 -16.40
C SER A 166 -12.10 -21.28 -16.99
#